data_AF-A0A2T0SZE7-F1
#
_entry.id   AF-A0A2T0SZE7-F1
#
_cell.length_a   1.000
_cell.length_b   1.000
_cell.length_c   1.000
_cell.angle_alpha   90.00
_cell.angle_beta   90.00
_cell.angle_gamma   90.00
#
_symmetry.space_group_name_H-M   'P 1'
#
loop_
_entity.id
_entity.type
_entity.pdbx_description
1 polymer ?
#
loop_
_entity_poly.entity_id
_entity_poly.type
_entity_poly.pdbx_seq_one_letter_code
_entity_poly.pdbx_strand_id
1 'polypeptide(L)'
;MAGPAVVRLAPLPPPFAGPCPQIRRAWRYLDATHKSVNGLLDSFNQVRVAAGTARGSNHGRLRRDEVDLLRAALVFTSSGLDACCQQLVRDALPTLIDRGGTAELKFVAYLKDQLHEPKPPEGLLDAVTAMHPREQLVKRYIEAKTRASFQGSRDLKDRVRDLLGISNKALPTSRFTALNGFFVARNDIVHQLDYVNPRSTSMKRHPRTAADVTRECNAVLALVADTILACAGLLRGRPGTAPRE
;
A
#
# COMPACT_ATOMS: atom_id res chain seq x y z
N MET A 1 -27.10 -17.29 -23.79
CA MET A 1 -25.78 -16.66 -23.87
C MET A 1 -25.38 -16.24 -22.46
N ALA A 2 -24.22 -16.67 -21.95
CA ALA A 2 -23.71 -16.19 -20.68
C ALA A 2 -23.37 -14.69 -20.82
N GLY A 3 -23.86 -13.86 -19.90
CA GLY A 3 -23.47 -12.45 -19.85
C GLY A 3 -21.96 -12.29 -19.66
N PRO A 4 -21.38 -11.12 -19.98
CA PRO A 4 -19.96 -10.89 -19.75
C PRO A 4 -19.65 -11.11 -18.26
N ALA A 5 -18.54 -11.79 -17.98
CA ALA A 5 -18.08 -11.99 -16.61
C ALA A 5 -17.93 -10.64 -15.91
N VAL A 6 -18.74 -10.42 -14.88
CA VAL A 6 -18.76 -9.18 -14.09
C VAL A 6 -17.50 -9.13 -13.26
N VAL A 7 -16.78 -8.02 -13.35
CA VAL A 7 -15.48 -7.85 -12.72
C VAL A 7 -15.66 -7.10 -11.40
N ARG A 8 -15.28 -7.71 -10.27
CA ARG A 8 -15.41 -7.13 -8.92
C ARG A 8 -14.26 -7.55 -8.02
N LEU A 9 -13.97 -6.73 -7.01
CA LEU A 9 -13.03 -7.11 -5.97
C LEU A 9 -13.62 -8.22 -5.08
N ALA A 10 -12.74 -9.05 -4.54
CA ALA A 10 -13.09 -9.94 -3.44
C ALA A 10 -13.45 -9.12 -2.20
N PRO A 11 -14.33 -9.61 -1.31
CA PRO A 11 -14.60 -8.95 -0.04
C PRO A 11 -13.32 -8.85 0.80
N LEU A 12 -13.19 -7.75 1.54
CA LEU A 12 -12.12 -7.63 2.54
C LEU A 12 -12.35 -8.64 3.67
N PRO A 13 -11.28 -9.15 4.31
CA PRO A 13 -11.42 -9.90 5.55
C PRO A 13 -12.08 -9.05 6.64
N PRO A 14 -12.70 -9.66 7.66
CA PRO A 14 -13.30 -8.91 8.75
C PRO A 14 -12.24 -8.06 9.48
N PRO A 15 -12.63 -6.88 9.99
CA PRO A 15 -11.74 -6.05 10.80
C PRO A 15 -11.32 -6.76 12.08
N PHE A 16 -10.21 -6.29 12.66
CA PHE A 16 -9.77 -6.77 13.97
C PHE A 16 -10.86 -6.54 15.03
N ALA A 17 -11.25 -7.61 15.73
CA ALA A 17 -12.39 -7.59 16.65
C ALA A 17 -12.13 -6.91 18.01
N GLY A 18 -10.86 -6.67 18.38
CA GLY A 18 -10.49 -6.11 19.70
C GLY A 18 -10.20 -4.60 19.71
N PRO A 19 -10.09 -3.97 20.89
CA PRO A 19 -9.70 -2.57 21.00
C PRO A 19 -8.23 -2.40 20.59
N CYS A 20 -8.02 -1.80 19.41
CA CYS A 20 -6.71 -1.44 18.89
C CYS A 20 -6.83 -0.09 18.14
N PRO A 21 -6.83 1.06 18.85
CA PRO A 21 -7.07 2.37 18.24
C PRO A 21 -6.04 2.73 17.16
N GLN A 22 -4.80 2.26 17.31
CA GLN A 22 -3.68 2.54 16.41
C GLN A 22 -3.91 2.03 14.97
N ILE A 23 -4.78 1.03 14.76
CA ILE A 23 -5.05 0.51 13.41
C ILE A 23 -6.31 1.06 12.76
N ARG A 24 -7.19 1.73 13.53
CA ARG A 24 -8.55 2.09 13.07
C ARG A 24 -8.52 3.01 11.87
N ARG A 25 -7.65 4.02 11.84
CA ARG A 25 -7.57 4.98 10.73
C ARG A 25 -7.02 4.32 9.47
N ALA A 26 -6.00 3.49 9.59
CA ALA A 26 -5.49 2.70 8.47
C ALA A 26 -6.57 1.78 7.88
N TRP A 27 -7.36 1.10 8.72
CA TRP A 27 -8.46 0.28 8.26
C TRP A 27 -9.56 1.07 7.56
N ARG A 28 -9.88 2.29 8.04
CA ARG A 28 -10.84 3.18 7.37
C ARG A 28 -10.37 3.58 5.98
N TYR A 29 -9.07 3.87 5.80
CA TYR A 29 -8.53 4.11 4.46
C TYR A 29 -8.64 2.88 3.56
N LEU A 30 -8.43 1.67 4.11
CA LEU A 30 -8.54 0.42 3.35
C LEU A 30 -9.97 0.20 2.87
N ASP A 31 -10.96 0.33 3.76
CA ASP A 31 -12.38 0.21 3.42
C ASP A 31 -12.83 1.26 2.39
N ALA A 32 -12.42 2.52 2.56
CA ALA A 32 -12.72 3.59 1.61
C ALA A 32 -12.08 3.32 0.22
N THR A 33 -10.84 2.82 0.21
CA THR A 33 -10.13 2.45 -1.03
C THR A 33 -10.87 1.31 -1.73
N HIS A 34 -11.20 0.25 -1.01
CA HIS A 34 -11.92 -0.90 -1.55
C HIS A 34 -13.25 -0.51 -2.18
N LYS A 35 -14.03 0.35 -1.50
CA LYS A 35 -15.27 0.92 -2.04
C LYS A 35 -15.03 1.74 -3.31
N SER A 36 -14.01 2.59 -3.31
CA SER A 36 -13.68 3.44 -4.48
C SER A 36 -13.28 2.59 -5.68
N VAL A 37 -12.42 1.59 -5.49
CA VAL A 37 -11.97 0.70 -6.56
C VAL A 37 -13.12 -0.17 -7.07
N ASN A 38 -14.00 -0.67 -6.19
CA ASN A 38 -15.22 -1.35 -6.63
C ASN A 38 -16.13 -0.43 -7.45
N GLY A 39 -16.30 0.83 -7.06
CA GLY A 39 -17.07 1.80 -7.85
C GLY A 39 -16.50 2.01 -9.27
N LEU A 40 -15.17 2.01 -9.41
CA LEU A 40 -14.50 2.06 -10.72
C LEU A 40 -14.73 0.78 -11.54
N LEU A 41 -14.66 -0.40 -10.91
CA LEU A 41 -14.94 -1.67 -11.59
C LEU A 41 -16.42 -1.81 -11.96
N ASP A 42 -17.34 -1.34 -11.13
CA ASP A 42 -18.77 -1.29 -11.45
C ASP A 42 -19.03 -0.34 -12.62
N SER A 43 -18.38 0.82 -12.65
CA SER A 43 -18.41 1.74 -13.80
C SER A 43 -17.88 1.07 -15.07
N PHE A 44 -16.78 0.32 -14.97
CA PHE A 44 -16.23 -0.47 -16.08
C PHE A 44 -17.26 -1.50 -16.59
N ASN A 45 -17.92 -2.23 -15.69
CA ASN A 45 -18.94 -3.20 -16.07
C ASN A 45 -20.11 -2.53 -16.81
N GLN A 46 -20.58 -1.36 -16.34
CA GLN A 46 -21.66 -0.61 -16.98
C GLN A 46 -21.27 -0.13 -18.38
N VAL A 47 -20.08 0.48 -18.53
CA VAL A 47 -19.57 0.94 -19.83
C VAL A 47 -19.42 -0.24 -20.79
N ARG A 48 -18.98 -1.40 -20.30
CA ARG A 48 -18.84 -2.62 -21.11
C ARG A 48 -20.19 -3.13 -21.62
N VAL A 49 -21.20 -3.17 -20.76
CA VAL A 49 -22.57 -3.57 -21.13
C VAL A 49 -23.16 -2.61 -22.16
N ALA A 50 -23.03 -1.30 -21.96
CA ALA A 50 -23.48 -0.29 -22.91
C ALA A 50 -22.74 -0.41 -24.27
N ALA A 51 -21.44 -0.68 -24.24
CA ALA A 51 -20.63 -0.84 -25.44
C ALA A 51 -20.98 -2.09 -26.24
N GLY A 52 -21.36 -3.19 -25.60
CA GLY A 52 -21.71 -4.43 -26.29
C GLY A 52 -23.17 -4.55 -26.70
N THR A 53 -24.10 -3.89 -25.99
CA THR A 53 -25.47 -3.69 -26.51
C THR A 53 -25.47 -2.94 -27.83
N ALA A 54 -24.63 -1.90 -27.96
CA ALA A 54 -24.44 -1.17 -29.22
C ALA A 54 -23.78 -1.98 -30.35
N ARG A 55 -23.10 -3.10 -30.04
CA ARG A 55 -22.38 -3.94 -31.03
C ARG A 55 -23.05 -5.28 -31.32
N GLY A 56 -24.05 -5.67 -30.54
CA GLY A 56 -24.58 -7.03 -30.54
C GLY A 56 -23.66 -8.08 -29.90
N SER A 57 -22.51 -7.68 -29.31
CA SER A 57 -21.62 -8.59 -28.57
C SER A 57 -20.79 -7.88 -27.50
N ASN A 58 -20.60 -8.55 -26.35
CA ASN A 58 -19.74 -8.10 -25.24
C ASN A 58 -18.30 -8.67 -25.32
N HIS A 59 -17.99 -9.35 -26.42
CA HIS A 59 -16.69 -9.98 -26.69
C HIS A 59 -15.92 -9.15 -27.71
N GLY A 60 -14.72 -8.69 -27.32
CA GLY A 60 -13.88 -7.89 -28.20
C GLY A 60 -12.84 -7.07 -27.44
N ARG A 61 -12.00 -6.38 -28.22
CA ARG A 61 -10.98 -5.46 -27.71
C ARG A 61 -11.62 -4.33 -26.90
N LEU A 62 -11.03 -4.05 -25.73
CA LEU A 62 -11.43 -2.94 -24.87
C LEU A 62 -11.29 -1.60 -25.60
N ARG A 63 -12.30 -0.74 -25.46
CA ARG A 63 -12.28 0.66 -25.88
C ARG A 63 -11.43 1.48 -24.93
N ARG A 64 -11.09 2.71 -25.36
CA ARG A 64 -10.26 3.63 -24.60
C ARG A 64 -10.79 3.85 -23.17
N ASP A 65 -12.07 4.19 -23.03
CA ASP A 65 -12.68 4.51 -21.73
C ASP A 65 -12.72 3.28 -20.80
N GLU A 66 -12.97 2.09 -21.35
CA GLU A 66 -12.89 0.84 -20.60
C GLU A 66 -11.48 0.60 -20.05
N VAL A 67 -10.44 0.82 -20.86
CA VAL A 67 -9.05 0.67 -20.41
C VAL A 67 -8.68 1.76 -19.40
N ASP A 68 -9.12 2.99 -19.59
CA ASP A 68 -8.81 4.10 -18.69
C ASP A 68 -9.48 3.93 -17.31
N LEU A 69 -10.67 3.32 -17.23
CA LEU A 69 -11.27 2.89 -15.96
C LEU A 69 -10.45 1.81 -15.24
N LEU A 70 -9.91 0.83 -15.98
CA LEU A 70 -9.02 -0.18 -15.40
C LEU A 70 -7.70 0.43 -14.90
N ARG A 71 -7.15 1.42 -15.60
CA ARG A 71 -5.96 2.17 -15.14
C ARG A 71 -6.26 2.97 -13.88
N ALA A 72 -7.41 3.64 -13.85
CA ALA A 72 -7.86 4.37 -12.67
C ALA A 72 -7.95 3.43 -11.47
N ALA A 73 -8.47 2.21 -11.63
CA ALA A 73 -8.54 1.22 -10.55
C ALA A 73 -7.15 0.91 -9.94
N LEU A 74 -6.11 0.75 -10.78
CA LEU A 74 -4.73 0.54 -10.32
C LEU A 74 -4.16 1.76 -9.57
N VAL A 75 -4.40 2.97 -10.09
CA VAL A 75 -3.92 4.23 -9.48
C VAL A 75 -4.61 4.48 -8.13
N PHE A 76 -5.92 4.28 -8.05
CA PHE A 76 -6.67 4.40 -6.79
C PHE A 76 -6.25 3.34 -5.77
N THR A 77 -6.01 2.10 -6.23
CA THR A 77 -5.44 1.06 -5.36
C THR A 77 -4.07 1.47 -4.82
N SER A 78 -3.20 2.04 -5.65
CA SER A 78 -1.87 2.50 -5.20
C SER A 78 -1.97 3.64 -4.19
N SER A 79 -2.86 4.61 -4.45
CA SER A 79 -3.08 5.75 -3.55
C SER A 79 -3.62 5.29 -2.21
N GLY A 80 -4.54 4.33 -2.22
CA GLY A 80 -5.06 3.69 -1.03
C GLY A 80 -4.01 2.90 -0.26
N LEU A 81 -3.17 2.10 -0.95
CA LEU A 81 -2.02 1.42 -0.35
C LEU A 81 -1.12 2.40 0.40
N ASP A 82 -0.72 3.50 -0.26
CA ASP A 82 0.12 4.54 0.34
C ASP A 82 -0.55 5.12 1.59
N ALA A 83 -1.81 5.58 1.47
CA ALA A 83 -2.55 6.19 2.57
C ALA A 83 -2.71 5.23 3.76
N CYS A 84 -3.08 3.97 3.51
CA CYS A 84 -3.27 2.96 4.55
C CYS A 84 -1.97 2.68 5.30
N CYS A 85 -0.91 2.35 4.56
CA CYS A 85 0.35 1.92 5.16
C CYS A 85 1.08 3.09 5.85
N GLN A 86 1.07 4.29 5.27
CA GLN A 86 1.63 5.45 5.94
C GLN A 86 0.85 5.81 7.21
N GLN A 87 -0.49 5.73 7.17
CA GLN A 87 -1.31 5.97 8.35
C GLN A 87 -1.06 4.92 9.44
N LEU A 88 -0.93 3.65 9.05
CA LEU A 88 -0.61 2.56 9.97
C LEU A 88 0.73 2.83 10.67
N VAL A 89 1.76 3.22 9.91
CA VAL A 89 3.07 3.58 10.47
C VAL A 89 2.96 4.76 11.42
N ARG A 90 2.27 5.84 11.03
CA ARG A 90 2.08 7.03 11.88
C ARG A 90 1.42 6.70 13.22
N ASP A 91 0.46 5.79 13.22
CA ASP A 91 -0.36 5.51 14.40
C ASP A 91 0.19 4.40 15.28
N ALA A 92 0.82 3.38 14.69
CA ALA A 92 1.27 2.20 15.42
C ALA A 92 2.75 2.27 15.83
N LEU A 93 3.60 2.88 15.00
CA LEU A 93 5.05 2.85 15.22
C LEU A 93 5.49 3.48 16.55
N PRO A 94 4.93 4.61 17.04
CA PRO A 94 5.30 5.15 18.36
C PRO A 94 5.12 4.13 19.48
N THR A 95 3.94 3.50 19.55
CA THR A 95 3.64 2.48 20.57
C THR A 95 4.55 1.27 20.45
N LEU A 96 4.93 0.87 19.23
CA LEU A 96 5.82 -0.27 19.02
C LEU A 96 7.27 0.05 19.39
N ILE A 97 7.74 1.28 19.15
CA ILE A 97 9.06 1.74 19.61
C ILE A 97 9.11 1.74 21.13
N ASP A 98 8.07 2.24 21.82
CA ASP A 98 8.06 2.30 23.28
C ASP A 98 7.96 0.93 23.97
N ARG A 99 7.50 -0.10 23.24
CA ARG A 99 7.49 -1.49 23.73
C ARG A 99 8.80 -2.23 23.50
N GLY A 100 9.74 -1.63 22.77
CA GLY A 100 11.02 -2.22 22.43
C GLY A 100 10.98 -3.24 21.28
N GLY A 101 12.07 -3.99 21.13
CA GLY A 101 12.21 -5.01 20.09
C GLY A 101 12.60 -4.42 18.73
N THR A 102 12.15 -5.03 17.63
CA THR A 102 12.63 -4.66 16.27
C THR A 102 12.34 -3.21 15.89
N ALA A 103 11.17 -2.67 16.29
CA ALA A 103 10.81 -1.29 15.97
C ALA A 103 11.76 -0.28 16.66
N GLU A 104 12.07 -0.51 17.94
CA GLU A 104 13.05 0.29 18.68
C GLU A 104 14.46 0.15 18.09
N LEU A 105 14.92 -1.06 17.80
CA LEU A 105 16.24 -1.28 17.20
C LEU A 105 16.41 -0.54 15.87
N LYS A 106 15.37 -0.53 15.03
CA LYS A 106 15.37 0.22 13.77
C LYS A 106 15.32 1.74 13.96
N PHE A 107 14.63 2.22 15.00
CA PHE A 107 14.63 3.62 15.36
C PHE A 107 16.02 4.07 15.85
N VAL A 108 16.65 3.29 16.73
CA VAL A 108 18.02 3.55 17.21
C VAL A 108 19.03 3.50 16.08
N ALA A 109 18.95 2.50 15.19
CA ALA A 109 19.82 2.40 14.02
C ALA A 109 19.69 3.65 13.13
N TYR A 110 18.45 4.08 12.84
CA TYR A 110 18.21 5.32 12.11
C TYR A 110 18.84 6.52 12.78
N LEU A 111 18.69 6.70 14.10
CA LEU A 111 19.31 7.83 14.80
C LEU A 111 20.84 7.78 14.76
N LYS A 112 21.44 6.59 14.92
CA LYS A 112 22.90 6.42 14.78
C LYS A 112 23.37 6.83 13.40
N ASP A 113 22.67 6.40 12.35
CA ASP A 113 22.99 6.79 10.98
C ASP A 113 22.92 8.31 10.81
N GLN A 114 21.85 8.95 11.30
CA GLN A 114 21.71 10.41 11.23
C GLN A 114 22.76 11.20 12.03
N LEU A 115 23.30 10.63 13.12
CA LEU A 115 24.32 11.25 13.95
C LEU A 115 25.74 11.06 13.40
N HIS A 116 25.97 10.04 12.57
CA HIS A 116 27.24 9.84 11.88
C HIS A 116 27.40 10.70 10.61
N GLU A 117 26.33 11.33 10.13
CA GLU A 117 26.41 12.25 9.00
C GLU A 117 27.34 13.44 9.35
N PRO A 118 28.24 13.86 8.45
CA PRO A 118 29.18 14.96 8.70
C PRO A 118 28.51 16.29 9.07
N LYS A 119 27.24 16.47 8.67
CA LYS A 119 26.40 17.59 9.05
C LYS A 119 25.07 17.06 9.57
N PRO A 120 24.62 17.49 10.75
CA PRO A 120 23.32 17.11 11.27
C PRO A 120 22.21 17.45 10.26
N PRO A 121 21.30 16.51 9.96
CA PRO A 121 20.12 16.76 9.16
C PRO A 121 19.32 17.95 9.67
N GLU A 122 18.73 18.73 8.75
CA GLU A 122 17.95 19.93 9.07
C GLU A 122 16.87 19.65 10.13
N GLY A 123 16.89 20.38 11.24
CA GLY A 123 15.95 20.24 12.36
C GLY A 123 16.19 19.03 13.27
N LEU A 124 17.30 18.29 13.13
CA LEU A 124 17.69 17.27 14.11
C LEU A 124 18.08 17.92 15.46
N LEU A 125 18.83 19.01 15.43
CA LEU A 125 19.22 19.74 16.64
C LEU A 125 17.99 20.31 17.38
N ASP A 126 17.02 20.85 16.64
CA ASP A 126 15.76 21.35 17.22
C ASP A 126 15.00 20.22 17.92
N ALA A 127 14.97 19.01 17.33
CA ALA A 127 14.33 17.86 17.95
C ALA A 127 15.06 17.40 19.22
N VAL A 128 16.39 17.46 19.25
CA VAL A 128 17.20 17.07 20.43
C VAL A 128 17.05 18.08 21.58
N THR A 129 16.88 19.36 21.26
CA THR A 129 16.78 20.46 22.24
C THR A 129 15.33 20.82 22.62
N ALA A 130 14.34 20.17 22.02
CA ALA A 130 12.94 20.36 22.33
C ALA A 130 12.59 19.98 23.78
N MET A 131 11.45 20.47 24.29
CA MET A 131 10.93 20.11 25.62
C MET A 131 10.72 18.60 25.81
N HIS A 132 10.34 17.90 24.73
CA HIS A 132 10.16 16.44 24.70
C HIS A 132 10.97 15.82 23.55
N PRO A 133 12.29 15.64 23.71
CA PRO A 133 13.17 15.25 22.60
C PRO A 133 12.80 13.91 21.97
N ARG A 134 12.45 12.91 22.80
CA ARG A 134 12.09 11.57 22.32
C ARG A 134 10.90 11.63 21.36
N GLU A 135 9.85 12.36 21.71
CA GLU A 135 8.66 12.50 20.88
C GLU A 135 8.97 13.16 19.54
N GLN A 136 9.79 14.21 19.55
CA GLN A 136 10.20 14.90 18.32
C GLN A 136 11.07 14.03 17.42
N LEU A 137 11.99 13.25 18.00
CA LEU A 137 12.82 12.31 17.24
C LEU A 137 11.98 11.19 16.62
N VAL A 138 11.00 10.65 17.35
CA VAL A 138 10.05 9.64 16.82
C VAL A 138 9.19 10.23 15.71
N LYS A 139 8.69 11.47 15.88
CA LYS A 139 7.92 12.17 14.84
C LYS A 139 8.74 12.33 13.56
N ARG A 140 9.98 12.81 13.68
CA ARG A 140 10.90 12.95 12.54
C ARG A 140 11.18 11.61 11.86
N TYR A 141 11.37 10.55 12.64
CA TYR A 141 11.56 9.20 12.09
C TYR A 141 10.35 8.75 11.26
N ILE A 142 9.13 8.95 11.78
CA ILE A 142 7.89 8.64 11.09
C ILE A 142 7.75 9.46 9.81
N GLU A 143 8.01 10.77 9.85
CA GLU A 143 7.98 11.64 8.68
C GLU A 143 8.97 11.16 7.61
N ALA A 144 10.21 10.87 7.99
CA ALA A 144 11.23 10.35 7.08
C ALA A 144 10.78 9.04 6.41
N LYS A 145 10.13 8.14 7.16
CA LYS A 145 9.66 6.85 6.62
C LYS A 145 8.33 6.91 5.89
N THR A 146 7.54 7.98 6.02
CA THR A 146 6.20 8.09 5.42
C THR A 146 6.03 9.24 4.42
N ARG A 147 7.07 10.04 4.17
CA ARG A 147 7.00 11.22 3.27
C ARG A 147 6.71 10.85 1.81
N ALA A 148 7.42 9.85 1.28
CA ALA A 148 7.30 9.46 -0.13
C ALA A 148 6.32 8.30 -0.32
N SER A 149 5.61 8.26 -1.45
CA SER A 149 4.89 7.06 -1.90
C SER A 149 5.80 5.85 -2.01
N PHE A 150 5.24 4.65 -1.82
CA PHE A 150 6.01 3.42 -1.97
C PHE A 150 6.33 3.19 -3.46
N GLN A 151 7.60 3.01 -3.78
CA GLN A 151 8.05 2.88 -5.18
C GLN A 151 8.09 1.43 -5.68
N GLY A 152 8.03 0.46 -4.75
CA GLY A 152 8.12 -0.96 -5.07
C GLY A 152 7.87 -1.85 -3.87
N SER A 153 7.84 -3.16 -4.11
CA SER A 153 7.58 -4.19 -3.09
C SER A 153 8.62 -4.18 -1.96
N ARG A 154 9.90 -4.00 -2.30
CA ARG A 154 10.99 -3.88 -1.32
C ARG A 154 10.79 -2.67 -0.43
N ASP A 155 10.43 -1.53 -1.02
CA ASP A 155 10.20 -0.29 -0.29
C ASP A 155 9.03 -0.43 0.70
N LEU A 156 7.92 -1.02 0.25
CA LEU A 156 6.77 -1.33 1.09
C LEU A 156 7.12 -2.31 2.23
N LYS A 157 7.88 -3.37 1.93
CA LYS A 157 8.38 -4.32 2.93
C LYS A 157 9.23 -3.61 3.99
N ASP A 158 10.25 -2.86 3.54
CA ASP A 158 11.27 -2.30 4.42
C ASP A 158 10.72 -1.17 5.30
N ARG A 159 9.83 -0.33 4.73
CA ARG A 159 9.25 0.85 5.39
C ARG A 159 7.91 0.61 6.09
N VAL A 160 7.32 -0.58 5.97
CA VAL A 160 6.06 -0.91 6.66
C VAL A 160 6.23 -2.18 7.47
N ARG A 161 6.37 -3.33 6.81
CA ARG A 161 6.43 -4.63 7.51
C ARG A 161 7.60 -4.68 8.49
N ASP A 162 8.81 -4.47 7.96
CA ASP A 162 10.02 -4.61 8.77
C ASP A 162 10.11 -3.45 9.77
N LEU A 163 9.67 -2.25 9.38
CA LEU A 163 9.64 -1.06 10.24
C LEU A 163 8.76 -1.27 11.49
N LEU A 164 7.60 -1.89 11.32
CA LEU A 164 6.68 -2.24 12.41
C LEU A 164 7.11 -3.48 13.19
N GLY A 165 8.19 -4.17 12.78
CA GLY A 165 8.65 -5.40 13.42
C GLY A 165 7.79 -6.63 13.10
N ILE A 166 7.02 -6.61 12.01
CA ILE A 166 6.25 -7.78 11.56
C ILE A 166 7.22 -8.81 10.98
N SER A 167 7.22 -10.02 11.56
CA SER A 167 8.14 -11.08 11.15
C SER A 167 7.80 -11.67 9.78
N ASN A 168 8.79 -12.26 9.11
CA ASN A 168 8.57 -12.97 7.85
C ASN A 168 7.66 -14.21 8.02
N LYS A 169 7.58 -14.78 9.24
CA LYS A 169 6.64 -15.86 9.56
C LYS A 169 5.19 -15.36 9.55
N ALA A 170 4.95 -14.16 10.12
CA ALA A 170 3.62 -13.56 10.16
C ALA A 170 3.21 -13.03 8.78
N LEU A 171 4.14 -12.42 8.04
CA LEU A 171 3.88 -11.89 6.70
C LEU A 171 5.07 -12.16 5.75
N PRO A 172 5.01 -13.24 4.96
CA PRO A 172 6.12 -13.67 4.10
C PRO A 172 6.52 -12.65 3.04
N THR A 173 7.82 -12.55 2.80
CA THR A 173 8.41 -11.68 1.76
C THR A 173 7.86 -11.97 0.36
N SER A 174 7.53 -13.24 0.07
CA SER A 174 6.94 -13.66 -1.20
C SER A 174 5.64 -12.92 -1.53
N ARG A 175 4.87 -12.51 -0.51
CA ARG A 175 3.64 -11.74 -0.71
C ARG A 175 3.89 -10.32 -1.19
N PHE A 176 5.00 -9.71 -0.79
CA PHE A 176 5.39 -8.39 -1.28
C PHE A 176 5.93 -8.49 -2.71
N THR A 177 6.79 -9.48 -2.98
CA THR A 177 7.35 -9.67 -4.33
C THR A 177 6.29 -10.02 -5.37
N ALA A 178 5.19 -10.67 -4.95
CA ALA A 178 4.03 -10.90 -5.81
C ALA A 178 3.38 -9.59 -6.34
N LEU A 179 3.63 -8.45 -5.69
CA LEU A 179 3.13 -7.14 -6.13
C LEU A 179 4.06 -6.41 -7.12
N ASN A 180 5.17 -7.02 -7.55
CA ASN A 180 6.09 -6.37 -8.49
C ASN A 180 5.39 -5.90 -9.78
N GLY A 181 4.54 -6.76 -10.35
CA GLY A 181 3.75 -6.42 -11.54
C GLY A 181 2.85 -5.20 -11.32
N PHE A 182 2.21 -5.11 -10.15
CA PHE A 182 1.38 -3.97 -9.78
C PHE A 182 2.19 -2.66 -9.68
N PHE A 183 3.38 -2.69 -9.08
CA PHE A 183 4.22 -1.49 -8.98
C PHE A 183 4.76 -1.05 -10.33
N VAL A 184 5.14 -1.98 -11.21
CA VAL A 184 5.49 -1.64 -12.60
C VAL A 184 4.28 -1.00 -13.29
N ALA A 185 3.12 -1.64 -13.19
CA ALA A 185 1.89 -1.17 -13.78
C ALA A 185 1.52 0.26 -13.36
N ARG A 186 1.50 0.55 -12.06
CA ARG A 186 1.17 1.90 -11.58
C ARG A 186 2.22 2.93 -11.94
N ASN A 187 3.51 2.57 -12.00
CA ASN A 187 4.57 3.48 -12.42
C ASN A 187 4.40 3.89 -13.88
N ASP A 188 4.13 2.93 -14.76
CA ASP A 188 3.88 3.19 -16.18
C ASP A 188 2.66 4.10 -16.37
N ILE A 189 1.59 3.86 -15.62
CA ILE A 189 0.36 4.67 -15.68
C ILE A 189 0.61 6.10 -15.17
N VAL A 190 1.19 6.24 -13.97
CA VAL A 190 1.34 7.56 -13.31
C VAL A 190 2.37 8.43 -14.02
N HIS A 191 3.49 7.85 -14.47
CA HIS A 191 4.59 8.64 -15.03
C HIS A 191 4.54 8.77 -16.54
N GLN A 192 3.91 7.82 -17.25
CA GLN A 192 3.97 7.73 -18.70
C GLN A 192 2.59 7.54 -19.35
N LEU A 193 1.49 7.72 -18.61
CA LEU A 193 0.13 7.46 -19.08
C LEU A 193 -0.05 6.07 -19.71
N ASP A 194 0.78 5.12 -19.25
CA ASP A 194 0.84 3.73 -19.69
C ASP A 194 1.28 3.52 -21.15
N TYR A 195 1.96 4.52 -21.77
CA TYR A 195 2.51 4.37 -23.11
C TYR A 195 3.65 3.35 -23.15
N VAL A 196 3.67 2.48 -24.17
CA VAL A 196 4.72 1.45 -24.36
C VAL A 196 6.06 2.09 -24.72
N ASN A 197 6.03 3.17 -25.51
CA ASN A 197 7.21 3.96 -25.81
C ASN A 197 6.84 5.45 -25.80
N PRO A 198 6.97 6.14 -24.65
CA PRO A 198 6.56 7.53 -24.50
C PRO A 198 7.41 8.51 -25.33
N ARG A 199 8.55 8.08 -25.86
CA ARG A 199 9.42 8.89 -26.73
C ARG A 199 9.10 8.74 -28.21
N SER A 200 8.21 7.81 -28.57
CA SER A 200 7.77 7.60 -29.95
C SER A 200 6.51 8.41 -30.26
N THR A 201 6.19 8.57 -31.55
CA THR A 201 4.89 9.10 -32.00
C THR A 201 3.73 8.11 -31.80
N SER A 202 4.02 6.88 -31.36
CA SER A 202 3.01 5.85 -31.14
C SER A 202 2.21 6.13 -29.87
N MET A 203 0.89 6.18 -29.99
CA MET A 203 -0.02 6.22 -28.85
C MET A 203 -0.32 4.83 -28.26
N LYS A 204 0.49 3.81 -28.61
CA LYS A 204 0.31 2.45 -28.10
C LYS A 204 0.57 2.41 -26.60
N ARG A 205 -0.36 1.81 -25.86
CA ARG A 205 -0.27 1.62 -24.41
C ARG A 205 -0.16 0.14 -24.04
N HIS A 206 0.30 -0.17 -22.83
CA HIS A 206 0.37 -1.55 -22.36
C HIS A 206 -1.03 -2.17 -22.34
N PRO A 207 -1.20 -3.40 -22.87
CA PRO A 207 -2.46 -4.12 -22.78
C PRO A 207 -2.70 -4.54 -21.34
N ARG A 208 -3.92 -4.30 -20.85
CA ARG A 208 -4.35 -4.70 -19.50
C ARG A 208 -5.71 -5.35 -19.60
N THR A 209 -5.83 -6.58 -19.08
CA THR A 209 -7.14 -7.24 -19.01
C THR A 209 -7.82 -6.89 -17.70
N ALA A 210 -9.15 -6.92 -17.70
CA ALA A 210 -9.91 -6.66 -16.47
C ALA A 210 -9.64 -7.72 -15.39
N ALA A 211 -9.36 -8.97 -15.80
CA ALA A 211 -8.99 -10.06 -14.90
C ALA A 211 -7.64 -9.80 -14.22
N ASP A 212 -6.62 -9.38 -14.98
CA ASP A 212 -5.29 -9.07 -14.43
C ASP A 212 -5.35 -7.89 -13.46
N VAL A 213 -6.03 -6.80 -13.86
CA VAL A 213 -6.20 -5.60 -13.02
C VAL A 213 -6.91 -5.94 -11.71
N THR A 214 -7.97 -6.74 -11.77
CA THR A 214 -8.74 -7.14 -10.58
C THR A 214 -7.92 -8.04 -9.67
N ARG A 215 -7.16 -9.00 -10.24
CA ARG A 215 -6.24 -9.85 -9.50
C ARG A 215 -5.18 -9.02 -8.79
N GLU A 216 -4.58 -8.04 -9.47
CA GLU A 216 -3.59 -7.13 -8.89
C GLU A 216 -4.19 -6.29 -7.77
N CYS A 217 -5.36 -5.69 -7.97
CA CYS A 217 -6.03 -4.88 -6.95
C CYS A 217 -6.37 -5.73 -5.71
N ASN A 218 -6.92 -6.94 -5.91
CA ASN A 218 -7.20 -7.88 -4.82
C ASN A 218 -5.93 -8.26 -4.05
N ALA A 219 -4.83 -8.55 -4.75
CA ALA A 219 -3.56 -8.92 -4.11
C ALA A 219 -3.02 -7.79 -3.22
N VAL A 220 -3.09 -6.54 -3.69
CA VAL A 220 -2.67 -5.36 -2.91
C VAL A 220 -3.56 -5.17 -1.70
N LEU A 221 -4.89 -5.11 -1.87
CA LEU A 221 -5.83 -4.85 -0.78
C LEU A 221 -5.80 -5.95 0.28
N ALA A 222 -5.64 -7.21 -0.12
CA ALA A 222 -5.43 -8.33 0.80
C ALA A 222 -4.12 -8.19 1.58
N LEU A 223 -3.00 -7.85 0.92
CA LEU A 223 -1.72 -7.63 1.61
C LEU A 223 -1.83 -6.49 2.64
N VAL A 224 -2.51 -5.39 2.30
CA VAL A 224 -2.72 -4.27 3.22
C VAL A 224 -3.55 -4.70 4.42
N ALA A 225 -4.66 -5.42 4.20
CA ALA A 225 -5.48 -5.95 5.27
C ALA A 225 -4.66 -6.82 6.23
N ASP A 226 -3.88 -7.77 5.68
CA ASP A 226 -3.05 -8.68 6.48
C ASP A 226 -1.92 -7.96 7.20
N THR A 227 -1.37 -6.89 6.61
CA THR A 227 -0.38 -6.04 7.27
C THR A 227 -0.98 -5.33 8.48
N ILE A 228 -2.20 -4.79 8.36
CA ILE A 228 -2.91 -4.13 9.45
C ILE A 228 -3.23 -5.15 10.56
N LEU A 229 -3.73 -6.33 10.21
CA LEU A 229 -4.07 -7.39 11.16
C LEU A 229 -2.82 -7.93 11.89
N ALA A 230 -1.71 -8.13 11.17
CA ALA A 230 -0.44 -8.54 11.77
C ALA A 230 0.09 -7.47 12.75
N CYS A 231 -0.03 -6.18 12.39
CA CYS A 231 0.32 -5.08 13.28
C CYS A 231 -0.56 -5.06 14.55
N ALA A 232 -1.86 -5.32 14.42
CA ALA A 232 -2.76 -5.46 15.57
C ALA A 232 -2.31 -6.60 16.51
N GLY A 233 -1.85 -7.72 15.95
CA GLY A 233 -1.25 -8.82 16.70
C GLY A 233 -0.06 -8.37 17.55
N LEU A 234 0.87 -7.59 16.98
CA LEU A 234 2.01 -7.04 17.71
C LEU A 234 1.58 -6.05 18.81
N LEU A 235 0.62 -5.19 18.51
CA LEU A 235 0.07 -4.22 19.46
C LEU A 235 -0.73 -4.89 20.60
N ARG A 236 -1.10 -6.15 20.46
CA ARG A 236 -1.77 -6.95 21.50
C ARG A 236 -0.84 -7.90 22.23
N GLY A 237 0.25 -8.33 21.60
CA GLY A 237 1.28 -9.17 22.23
C GLY A 237 1.99 -8.44 23.39
N ARG A 238 2.29 -9.17 24.46
CA ARG A 238 3.19 -8.68 25.53
C ARG A 238 4.61 -8.56 24.96
N PRO A 239 5.36 -7.49 25.30
CA PRO A 239 6.79 -7.44 25.01
C PRO A 239 7.49 -8.53 25.83
N GLY A 240 8.24 -9.44 25.19
CA GLY A 240 9.13 -10.34 25.94
C GLY A 240 9.23 -11.81 25.54
N THR A 241 8.74 -12.27 24.38
CA THR A 241 9.17 -13.58 23.85
C THR A 241 9.91 -13.37 22.53
N ALA A 242 11.14 -12.86 22.63
CA ALA A 242 12.12 -13.14 21.59
C ALA A 242 12.29 -14.68 21.54
N PRO A 243 12.13 -15.33 20.39
CA PRO A 243 12.63 -16.69 20.25
C PRO A 243 14.15 -16.60 20.44
N ARG A 244 14.68 -17.32 21.43
CA ARG A 244 16.10 -17.65 21.43
C ARG A 244 16.33 -18.47 20.17
N GLU A 245 17.21 -17.97 19.31
CA GLU A 245 17.86 -18.79 18.28
C GLU A 245 18.62 -19.95 18.94
#